data_AF-A0AAI8CK48-F1
#
_entry.id   AF-A0AAI8CK48-F1
#
_cell.length_a   1.000
_cell.length_b   1.000
_cell.length_c   1.000
_cell.angle_alpha   90.00
_cell.angle_beta   90.00
_cell.angle_gamma   90.00
#
_symmetry.space_group_name_H-M   'P 1'
#
loop_
_entity.id
_entity.type
_entity.pdbx_description
1 polymer ?
#
loop_
_entity_poly.entity_id
_entity_poly.type
_entity_poly.pdbx_seq_one_letter_code
_entity_poly.pdbx_strand_id
1 'polypeptide(L)'
;MINRILMGVSTLLAILLTSKFSFKKFDSNSFEPIKIIPDTIKKDSLSPILDSLSVEEGLYNYKLYKSKGHASYYANRFNGRRTASGERFYNHKLTAAHRKLPFGTRVRVTNLKNGRKIIVKINDRGPHIRNREIDLSHKAFHHLAKGKGGGEMPVKIEIALRKEKN
;
A
#
# COMPACT_ATOMS: atom_id res chain seq x y z
N MET A 1 -57.05 32.19 -31.64
CA MET A 1 -57.19 30.83 -31.07
C MET A 1 -55.80 30.26 -30.77
N ILE A 2 -55.55 30.02 -29.48
CA ILE A 2 -54.77 28.90 -28.91
C ILE A 2 -53.23 28.95 -28.98
N ASN A 3 -52.67 29.49 -27.90
CA ASN A 3 -51.52 29.03 -27.09
C ASN A 3 -50.76 27.77 -27.53
N ARG A 4 -49.43 27.88 -27.64
CA ARG A 4 -48.50 26.83 -27.18
C ARG A 4 -47.27 27.40 -26.47
N ILE A 5 -47.22 27.03 -25.20
CA ILE A 5 -46.16 27.10 -24.20
C ILE A 5 -44.83 26.59 -24.77
N LEU A 6 -43.76 27.36 -24.61
CA LEU A 6 -42.41 26.80 -24.53
C LEU A 6 -41.53 27.61 -23.57
N MET A 7 -41.47 27.07 -22.35
CA MET A 7 -40.30 26.97 -21.46
C MET A 7 -39.37 28.17 -21.36
N GLY A 8 -39.50 28.84 -20.21
CA GLY A 8 -38.52 29.82 -19.73
C GLY A 8 -37.11 29.26 -19.70
N VAL A 9 -36.22 29.94 -20.42
CA VAL A 9 -34.79 29.82 -20.22
C VAL A 9 -34.44 30.85 -19.16
N SER A 10 -34.37 30.37 -17.93
CA SER A 10 -33.86 31.07 -16.75
C SER A 10 -32.47 31.61 -17.05
N THR A 11 -32.39 32.88 -17.41
CA THR A 11 -31.15 33.63 -17.36
C THR A 11 -30.83 33.94 -15.90
N LEU A 12 -29.55 33.82 -15.56
CA LEU A 12 -28.92 34.27 -14.32
C LEU A 12 -28.97 33.30 -13.13
N LEU A 13 -28.03 32.35 -13.08
CA LEU A 13 -27.09 32.22 -11.95
C LEU A 13 -26.01 31.15 -12.25
N ALA A 14 -24.99 31.51 -13.04
CA ALA A 14 -23.76 30.72 -13.13
C ALA A 14 -22.73 31.30 -12.15
N ILE A 15 -22.85 30.95 -10.87
CA ILE A 15 -21.73 31.13 -9.93
C ILE A 15 -20.81 29.92 -10.11
N LEU A 16 -19.82 30.07 -10.99
CA LEU A 16 -18.63 29.23 -10.98
C LEU A 16 -17.92 29.47 -9.64
N LEU A 17 -18.16 28.60 -8.66
CA LEU A 17 -17.29 28.46 -7.51
C LEU A 17 -16.04 27.69 -7.98
N THR A 18 -15.15 28.36 -8.74
CA THR A 18 -13.76 27.92 -8.77
C THR A 18 -13.21 28.24 -7.40
N SER A 19 -13.32 27.30 -6.45
CA SER A 19 -12.58 27.38 -5.21
C SER A 19 -11.10 27.45 -5.61
N LYS A 20 -10.51 28.64 -5.51
CA LYS A 20 -9.07 28.83 -5.59
C LYS A 20 -8.48 28.05 -4.43
N PHE A 21 -8.19 26.77 -4.66
CA PHE A 21 -7.39 25.99 -3.73
C PHE A 21 -5.96 26.50 -3.93
N SER A 22 -5.67 27.60 -3.23
CA SER A 22 -4.32 28.14 -3.10
C SER A 22 -3.50 27.07 -2.37
N PHE A 23 -2.78 26.27 -3.14
CA PHE A 23 -1.71 25.45 -2.59
C PHE A 23 -0.74 26.43 -1.94
N LYS A 24 -0.76 26.52 -0.60
CA LYS A 24 0.36 27.07 0.15
C LYS A 24 1.59 26.32 -0.34
N LYS A 25 2.51 27.03 -1.01
CA LYS A 25 3.85 26.53 -1.26
C LYS A 25 4.36 26.03 0.08
N PHE A 26 4.59 24.72 0.16
CA PHE A 26 5.18 24.13 1.34
C PHE A 26 6.61 24.65 1.39
N ASP A 27 6.84 25.61 2.27
CA ASP A 27 8.13 26.25 2.44
C ASP A 27 9.06 25.21 3.08
N SER A 28 9.99 24.66 2.29
CA SER A 28 10.98 23.68 2.77
C SER A 28 11.89 24.24 3.85
N ASN A 29 11.87 25.57 4.06
CA ASN A 29 12.63 26.24 5.11
C ASN A 29 11.84 26.38 6.43
N SER A 30 10.61 25.86 6.51
CA SER A 30 9.78 25.86 7.74
C SER A 30 9.97 24.62 8.61
N PHE A 31 10.83 23.68 8.22
CA PHE A 31 11.33 22.68 9.15
C PHE A 31 12.34 23.39 10.06
N GLU A 32 11.93 23.68 11.29
CA GLU A 32 12.95 23.86 12.32
C GLU A 32 13.80 22.58 12.33
N PRO A 33 15.14 22.69 12.23
CA PRO A 33 15.98 21.52 12.37
C PRO A 33 15.61 20.89 13.71
N ILE A 34 15.30 19.60 13.70
CA ILE A 34 15.07 18.83 14.92
C ILE A 34 16.24 19.15 15.83
N LYS A 35 15.99 19.91 16.91
CA LYS A 35 17.00 20.21 17.90
C LYS A 35 17.25 18.89 18.59
N ILE A 36 18.30 18.19 18.14
CA ILE A 36 18.68 16.90 18.69
C ILE A 36 19.03 17.18 20.15
N ILE A 37 18.13 16.77 21.04
CA ILE A 37 18.38 16.73 22.47
C ILE A 37 19.54 15.74 22.63
N PRO A 38 20.73 16.18 23.04
CA PRO A 38 21.91 15.33 23.06
C PRO A 38 21.90 14.48 24.32
N ASP A 39 20.83 13.71 24.53
CA ASP A 39 20.84 12.68 25.55
C ASP A 39 20.25 11.36 25.06
N THR A 40 21.14 10.37 25.04
CA THR A 40 20.95 8.92 25.03
C THR A 40 20.81 8.13 23.71
N ILE A 41 20.48 8.71 22.54
CA ILE A 41 20.44 7.88 21.31
C ILE A 41 21.77 7.90 20.56
N LYS A 42 22.59 6.85 20.74
CA LYS A 42 23.77 6.59 19.88
C LYS A 42 23.35 6.52 18.41
N LYS A 43 23.87 7.48 17.62
CA LYS A 43 23.71 7.61 16.16
C LYS A 43 24.07 6.32 15.40
N ASP A 44 24.91 5.47 15.99
CA ASP A 44 25.36 4.19 15.44
C ASP A 44 24.29 3.08 15.41
N SER A 45 23.15 3.26 16.08
CA SER A 45 22.08 2.25 16.11
C SER A 45 21.07 2.36 14.95
N LEU A 46 21.03 3.51 14.28
CA LEU A 46 20.09 3.79 13.19
C LEU A 46 20.69 3.57 11.79
N SER A 47 22.01 3.74 11.64
CA SER A 47 22.73 3.47 10.40
C SER A 47 22.62 2.02 9.90
N PRO A 48 22.67 0.96 10.74
CA PRO A 48 22.60 -0.42 10.25
C PRO A 48 21.20 -0.76 9.73
N ILE A 49 20.17 -0.14 10.30
CA ILE A 49 18.77 -0.35 9.92
C ILE A 49 18.46 0.39 8.61
N LEU A 50 18.98 1.61 8.45
CA LEU A 50 18.84 2.38 7.21
C LEU A 50 19.63 1.75 6.05
N ASP A 51 20.80 1.19 6.35
CA ASP A 51 21.59 0.42 5.39
C ASP A 51 20.92 -0.91 5.03
N SER A 52 20.33 -1.64 5.98
CA SER A 52 19.64 -2.90 5.67
C SER A 52 18.33 -2.69 4.88
N LEU A 53 17.62 -1.57 5.09
CA LEU A 53 16.44 -1.19 4.29
C LEU A 53 16.81 -0.77 2.86
N SER A 54 17.91 -0.05 2.68
CA SER A 54 18.41 0.34 1.36
C SER A 54 19.05 -0.85 0.61
N VAL A 55 19.66 -1.79 1.32
CA VAL A 55 20.18 -3.05 0.76
C VAL A 55 19.06 -3.96 0.25
N GLU A 56 17.90 -4.05 0.91
CA GLU A 56 16.81 -4.90 0.42
C GLU A 56 16.22 -4.42 -0.91
N GLU A 57 16.10 -3.10 -1.12
CA GLU A 57 15.63 -2.57 -2.43
C GLU A 57 16.64 -2.86 -3.55
N GLY A 58 17.93 -2.84 -3.26
CA GLY A 58 19.00 -3.18 -4.21
C GLY A 58 19.10 -4.67 -4.54
N LEU A 59 18.58 -5.56 -3.68
CA LEU A 59 18.75 -7.01 -3.76
C LEU A 59 17.80 -7.69 -4.77
N TYR A 60 16.72 -7.05 -5.19
CA TYR A 60 15.73 -7.67 -6.07
C TYR A 60 15.62 -6.96 -7.42
N ASN A 61 15.46 -7.76 -8.47
CA ASN A 61 14.83 -7.33 -9.72
C ASN A 61 13.32 -7.51 -9.59
N TYR A 62 12.53 -6.61 -10.19
CA TYR A 62 11.08 -6.66 -10.09
C TYR A 62 10.45 -6.91 -11.45
N LYS A 63 9.68 -7.99 -11.57
CA LYS A 63 8.88 -8.30 -12.75
C LYS A 63 7.42 -7.96 -12.47
N LEU A 64 6.81 -7.14 -13.32
CA LEU A 64 5.38 -6.80 -13.20
C LEU A 64 4.53 -8.08 -13.29
N TYR A 65 3.68 -8.29 -12.29
CA TYR A 65 2.68 -9.36 -12.29
C TYR A 65 1.28 -8.79 -12.52
N LYS A 66 0.93 -7.72 -11.80
CA LYS A 66 -0.37 -7.04 -11.92
C LYS A 66 -0.21 -5.54 -11.70
N SER A 67 -0.62 -4.73 -12.68
CA SER A 67 -0.55 -3.26 -12.58
C SER A 67 -1.64 -2.65 -11.69
N LYS A 68 -2.83 -3.24 -11.70
CA LYS A 68 -4.00 -2.84 -10.90
C LYS A 68 -4.70 -4.07 -10.35
N GLY A 69 -4.62 -4.28 -9.04
CA GLY A 69 -5.38 -5.27 -8.28
C GLY A 69 -5.90 -4.67 -6.98
N HIS A 70 -6.60 -5.46 -6.18
CA HIS A 70 -7.00 -5.07 -4.83
C HIS A 70 -6.38 -6.01 -3.80
N ALA A 71 -5.90 -5.43 -2.71
CA ALA A 71 -5.43 -6.14 -1.54
C ALA A 71 -6.43 -5.96 -0.38
N SER A 72 -6.60 -7.00 0.42
CA SER A 72 -7.19 -6.91 1.77
C SER A 72 -6.23 -7.56 2.77
N TYR A 73 -6.71 -7.87 3.96
CA TYR A 73 -5.94 -8.58 4.97
C TYR A 73 -6.77 -9.63 5.70
N TYR A 74 -6.06 -10.61 6.28
CA TYR A 74 -6.68 -11.68 7.07
C TYR A 74 -7.35 -11.15 8.33
N ALA A 75 -8.54 -11.69 8.63
CA ALA A 75 -9.16 -11.53 9.95
C ALA A 75 -8.35 -12.21 11.07
N ASN A 76 -8.39 -11.66 12.28
CA ASN A 76 -7.62 -12.17 13.43
C ASN A 76 -7.86 -13.64 13.77
N ARG A 77 -9.06 -14.18 13.48
CA ARG A 77 -9.41 -15.59 13.71
C ARG A 77 -8.50 -16.60 13.02
N PHE A 78 -7.78 -16.18 11.97
CA PHE A 78 -6.86 -17.05 11.23
C PHE A 78 -5.48 -17.16 11.91
N ASN A 79 -5.14 -16.25 12.83
CA ASN A 79 -3.83 -16.23 13.50
C ASN A 79 -3.57 -17.58 14.21
N GLY A 80 -2.41 -18.19 13.93
CA GLY A 80 -2.00 -19.49 14.45
C GLY A 80 -2.48 -20.70 13.64
N ARG A 81 -3.41 -20.55 12.68
CA ARG A 81 -3.90 -21.66 11.84
C ARG A 81 -2.88 -22.04 10.77
N ARG A 82 -2.95 -23.28 10.27
CA ARG A 82 -2.15 -23.73 9.13
C ARG A 82 -2.66 -23.08 7.84
N THR A 83 -1.73 -22.64 6.99
CA THR A 83 -1.97 -22.20 5.63
C THR A 83 -1.93 -23.36 4.64
N ALA A 84 -2.27 -23.12 3.39
CA ALA A 84 -2.14 -24.08 2.30
C ALA A 84 -0.70 -24.50 2.00
N SER A 85 0.31 -23.73 2.41
CA SER A 85 1.73 -24.17 2.34
C SER A 85 2.14 -25.07 3.50
N GLY A 86 1.25 -25.33 4.47
CA GLY A 86 1.55 -26.06 5.71
C GLY A 86 2.15 -25.22 6.84
N GLU A 87 2.59 -23.98 6.57
CA GLU A 87 3.11 -23.08 7.59
C GLU A 87 1.99 -22.56 8.51
N ARG A 88 2.30 -22.17 9.75
CA ARG A 88 1.33 -21.43 10.59
C ARG A 88 1.29 -19.95 10.19
N PHE A 89 0.09 -19.44 9.92
CA PHE A 89 -0.16 -18.03 9.67
C PHE A 89 -0.03 -17.21 10.95
N TYR A 90 0.58 -16.03 10.86
CA TYR A 90 0.60 -15.05 11.95
C TYR A 90 0.46 -13.63 11.43
N ASN A 91 -0.34 -12.83 12.11
CA ASN A 91 -0.62 -11.44 11.76
C ASN A 91 0.62 -10.53 11.74
N HIS A 92 1.65 -10.86 12.53
CA HIS A 92 2.88 -10.08 12.66
C HIS A 92 3.96 -10.45 11.62
N LYS A 93 3.76 -11.48 10.79
CA LYS A 93 4.70 -11.88 9.74
C LYS A 93 4.41 -11.15 8.44
N LEU A 94 5.39 -11.06 7.54
CA LEU A 94 5.22 -10.46 6.21
C LEU A 94 4.85 -11.52 5.18
N THR A 95 3.63 -12.03 5.28
CA THR A 95 3.11 -13.09 4.40
C THR A 95 1.80 -12.70 3.73
N ALA A 96 1.42 -13.43 2.69
CA ALA A 96 0.18 -13.22 1.95
C ALA A 96 -0.39 -14.51 1.32
N ALA A 97 -1.70 -14.49 1.08
CA ALA A 97 -2.41 -15.45 0.24
C ALA A 97 -2.45 -14.97 -1.21
N HIS A 98 -2.20 -15.89 -2.14
CA HIS A 98 -2.41 -15.64 -3.56
C HIS A 98 -2.86 -16.91 -4.30
N ARG A 99 -3.73 -16.75 -5.32
CA ARG A 99 -4.44 -17.86 -5.99
C ARG A 99 -3.49 -18.78 -6.76
N LYS A 100 -2.55 -18.21 -7.51
CA LYS A 100 -1.73 -18.93 -8.50
C LYS A 100 -0.22 -18.91 -8.26
N LEU A 101 0.32 -17.81 -7.71
CA LEU A 101 1.75 -17.72 -7.41
C LEU A 101 2.23 -18.92 -6.56
N PRO A 102 3.40 -19.50 -6.90
CA PRO A 102 4.01 -20.56 -6.11
C PRO A 102 4.22 -20.14 -4.65
N PHE A 103 4.19 -21.12 -3.74
CA PHE A 103 4.57 -20.84 -2.36
C PHE A 103 6.07 -20.48 -2.30
N GLY A 104 6.42 -19.58 -1.39
CA GLY A 104 7.78 -19.06 -1.27
C GLY A 104 8.08 -17.88 -2.21
N THR A 105 7.27 -17.63 -3.25
CA THR A 105 7.42 -16.45 -4.09
C THR A 105 7.37 -15.19 -3.24
N ARG A 106 8.36 -14.31 -3.42
CA ARG A 106 8.34 -12.97 -2.83
C ARG A 106 7.72 -12.00 -3.82
N VAL A 107 6.82 -11.17 -3.33
CA VAL A 107 6.19 -10.11 -4.14
C VAL A 107 6.32 -8.77 -3.45
N ARG A 108 6.65 -7.75 -4.23
CA ARG A 108 6.51 -6.35 -3.84
C ARG A 108 5.06 -5.94 -4.09
N VAL A 109 4.41 -5.47 -3.04
CA VAL A 109 3.06 -4.93 -3.08
C VAL A 109 3.17 -3.44 -2.87
N THR A 110 2.67 -2.66 -3.82
CA THR A 110 2.67 -1.19 -3.76
C THR A 110 1.23 -0.70 -3.66
N ASN A 111 0.93 0.09 -2.64
CA ASN A 111 -0.35 0.79 -2.54
C ASN A 111 -0.39 1.94 -3.55
N LEU A 112 -1.33 1.88 -4.50
CA LEU A 112 -1.44 2.85 -5.59
C LEU A 112 -1.89 4.23 -5.11
N LYS A 113 -2.48 4.35 -3.91
CA LYS A 113 -2.95 5.63 -3.37
C LYS A 113 -1.85 6.48 -2.74
N ASN A 114 -0.77 5.86 -2.24
CA ASN A 114 0.26 6.57 -1.47
C ASN A 114 1.70 6.17 -1.82
N GLY A 115 1.90 5.25 -2.76
CA GLY A 115 3.22 4.79 -3.19
C GLY A 115 3.98 3.92 -2.18
N ARG A 116 3.44 3.69 -0.98
CA ARG A 116 4.07 2.80 0.02
C ARG A 116 4.15 1.40 -0.54
N LYS A 117 5.24 0.72 -0.23
CA LYS A 117 5.55 -0.62 -0.74
C LYS A 117 6.07 -1.52 0.37
N ILE A 118 5.87 -2.82 0.21
CA ILE A 118 6.41 -3.84 1.10
C ILE A 118 6.61 -5.14 0.33
N ILE A 119 7.62 -5.92 0.71
CA ILE A 119 7.82 -7.28 0.20
C ILE A 119 7.17 -8.28 1.15
N VAL A 120 6.39 -9.21 0.61
CA VAL A 120 5.76 -10.31 1.36
C VAL A 120 6.06 -11.65 0.69
N LYS A 121 6.05 -12.73 1.49
CA LYS A 121 6.16 -14.12 1.01
C LYS A 121 4.77 -14.71 0.79
N ILE A 122 4.54 -15.31 -0.38
CA ILE A 122 3.32 -16.10 -0.62
C ILE A 122 3.43 -17.42 0.13
N ASN A 123 2.49 -17.68 1.04
CA ASN A 123 2.45 -18.94 1.81
C ASN A 123 1.03 -19.50 1.99
N ASP A 124 0.04 -18.95 1.31
CA ASP A 124 -1.33 -19.43 1.39
C ASP A 124 -2.10 -19.26 0.06
N ARG A 125 -3.27 -19.87 -0.02
CA ARG A 125 -4.19 -19.80 -1.18
C ARG A 125 -5.40 -18.93 -0.87
N GLY A 126 -5.95 -18.35 -1.93
CA GLY A 126 -6.94 -17.29 -1.87
C GLY A 126 -6.39 -16.00 -2.50
N PRO A 127 -7.14 -14.90 -2.51
CA PRO A 127 -8.52 -14.79 -2.06
C PRO A 127 -9.49 -15.57 -2.96
N HIS A 128 -10.53 -16.16 -2.38
CA HIS A 128 -11.60 -16.84 -3.13
C HIS A 128 -12.76 -15.91 -3.50
N ILE A 129 -12.69 -14.65 -3.09
CA ILE A 129 -13.66 -13.60 -3.42
C ILE A 129 -13.25 -12.93 -4.74
N ARG A 130 -14.24 -12.56 -5.55
CA ARG A 130 -14.02 -11.84 -6.81
C ARG A 130 -13.37 -10.47 -6.54
N ASN A 131 -12.65 -9.95 -7.52
CA ASN A 131 -12.01 -8.63 -7.51
C ASN A 131 -10.89 -8.40 -6.49
N ARG A 132 -10.49 -9.41 -5.71
CA ARG A 132 -9.34 -9.34 -4.80
C ARG A 132 -8.19 -10.20 -5.31
N GLU A 133 -7.02 -9.58 -5.44
CA GLU A 133 -5.84 -10.23 -6.01
C GLU A 133 -4.98 -10.88 -4.91
N ILE A 134 -4.90 -10.26 -3.72
CA ILE A 134 -4.01 -10.70 -2.64
C ILE A 134 -4.60 -10.41 -1.26
N ASP A 135 -4.48 -11.36 -0.32
CA ASP A 135 -4.81 -11.15 1.10
C ASP A 135 -3.49 -11.06 1.89
N LEU A 136 -3.22 -9.91 2.49
CA LEU A 136 -2.01 -9.66 3.26
C LEU A 136 -2.18 -10.08 4.72
N SER A 137 -1.07 -10.35 5.41
CA SER A 137 -1.06 -10.28 6.87
C SER A 137 -1.46 -8.89 7.38
N HIS A 138 -1.98 -8.82 8.61
CA HIS A 138 -2.35 -7.56 9.25
C HIS A 138 -1.16 -6.58 9.29
N LYS A 139 0.04 -7.03 9.68
CA LYS A 139 1.24 -6.19 9.68
C LYS A 139 1.58 -5.64 8.29
N ALA A 140 1.57 -6.48 7.26
CA ALA A 140 1.92 -6.03 5.91
C ALA A 140 0.89 -5.04 5.36
N PHE A 141 -0.40 -5.27 5.59
CA PHE A 141 -1.46 -4.36 5.15
C PHE A 141 -1.35 -3.00 5.83
N HIS A 142 -1.16 -2.96 7.16
CA HIS A 142 -1.05 -1.71 7.89
C HIS A 142 0.27 -0.96 7.65
N HIS A 143 1.30 -1.66 7.17
CA HIS A 143 2.48 -1.00 6.61
C HIS A 143 2.18 -0.25 5.30
N LEU A 144 1.14 -0.63 4.55
CA LEU A 144 0.75 0.04 3.31
C LEU A 144 -0.36 1.09 3.51
N ALA A 145 -1.25 0.87 4.48
CA ALA A 145 -2.43 1.71 4.68
C ALA A 145 -2.08 3.12 5.16
N LYS A 146 -2.95 4.09 4.84
CA LYS A 146 -2.94 5.43 5.46
C LYS A 146 -4.11 5.48 6.45
N GLY A 147 -3.82 5.53 7.75
CA GLY A 147 -4.84 5.57 8.81
C GLY A 147 -5.49 4.22 9.15
N LYS A 148 -6.47 4.26 10.07
CA LYS A 148 -7.10 3.06 10.69
C LYS A 148 -8.34 2.52 9.96
N GLY A 149 -8.72 3.04 8.79
CA GLY A 149 -10.08 2.86 8.24
C GLY A 149 -10.27 1.99 6.98
N GLY A 150 -9.23 1.39 6.40
CA GLY A 150 -9.36 0.63 5.14
C GLY A 150 -9.40 -0.88 5.37
N GLY A 151 -10.45 -1.56 4.88
CA GLY A 151 -10.47 -3.03 4.76
C GLY A 151 -9.77 -3.54 3.50
N GLU A 152 -9.64 -2.68 2.48
CA GLU A 152 -9.06 -3.00 1.18
C GLU A 152 -8.31 -1.80 0.60
N MET A 153 -7.39 -2.04 -0.34
CA MET A 153 -6.68 -0.98 -1.06
C MET A 153 -6.30 -1.40 -2.49
N PRO A 154 -6.26 -0.47 -3.46
CA PRO A 154 -5.76 -0.76 -4.79
C PRO A 154 -4.23 -0.90 -4.76
N VAL A 155 -3.72 -1.94 -5.40
CA VAL A 155 -2.29 -2.29 -5.39
C VAL A 155 -1.73 -2.62 -6.77
N LYS A 156 -0.43 -2.37 -6.93
CA LYS A 156 0.42 -3.01 -7.94
C LYS A 156 1.17 -4.16 -7.29
N ILE A 157 1.30 -5.28 -8.01
CA ILE A 157 2.04 -6.46 -7.57
C ILE A 157 3.17 -6.75 -8.56
N GLU A 158 4.37 -6.88 -8.03
CA GLU A 158 5.58 -7.25 -8.77
C GLU A 158 6.25 -8.44 -8.10
N ILE A 159 6.71 -9.43 -8.88
CA ILE A 159 7.49 -10.55 -8.38
C ILE A 159 8.90 -10.04 -8.10
N ALA A 160 9.39 -10.27 -6.88
CA ALA A 160 10.73 -9.90 -6.43
C ALA A 160 11.69 -11.07 -6.67
N LEU A 161 12.55 -10.93 -7.67
CA LEU A 161 13.56 -11.91 -8.08
C LEU A 161 14.90 -11.52 -7.45
N ARG A 162 15.42 -12.36 -6.56
CA ARG A 162 16.68 -12.06 -5.85
C ARG A 162 17.82 -12.03 -6.87
N LYS A 163 18.60 -10.95 -6.86
CA LYS A 163 19.85 -10.86 -7.60
C LYS A 163 20.84 -11.85 -6.99
N GLU A 164 21.54 -12.57 -7.84
CA GLU A 164 22.67 -13.39 -7.39
C GLU A 164 23.76 -12.46 -6.86
N LYS A 165 24.42 -12.89 -5.79
CA LYS A 165 25.65 -12.23 -5.36
C LYS A 165 26.73 -12.73 -6.31
N ASN A 166 27.25 -11.84 -7.15
CA ASN A 166 28.52 -12.06 -7.83
C ASN A 166 29.63 -12.21 -6.80
#